data_AF-A0A2E7ZST2-F1
#
_entry.id   AF-A0A2E7ZST2-F1
#
_cell.length_a   1.000
_cell.length_b   1.000
_cell.length_c   1.000
_cell.angle_alpha   90.00
_cell.angle_beta   90.00
_cell.angle_gamma   90.00
#
_symmetry.space_group_name_H-M   'P 1'
#
loop_
_entity.id
_entity.type
_entity.pdbx_description
1 polymer ?
#
loop_
_entity_poly.entity_id
_entity_poly.type
_entity_poly.pdbx_seq_one_letter_code
_entity_poly.pdbx_strand_id
1 'polypeptide(L)'
;MRATDYLAFKNIMKTMLPLVFWALLAAPNLLAAQLELAAPFTDNAILQRETAVPVWGWDAPGSKVTVQFAGQTKTAVAGKTGDWMVKMNPLKVSRTERSLEVKNNRGQRITLKGVLVGEVWFSSGQSNMVWTAGKSMCNQLARDLAS
;
A
#
# COMPACT_ATOMS: atom_id res chain seq x y z
N MET A 1 66.32 -12.46 -8.93
CA MET A 1 64.97 -12.19 -9.48
C MET A 1 65.13 -11.06 -10.50
N ARG A 2 64.90 -11.32 -11.79
CA ARG A 2 65.31 -10.39 -12.87
C ARG A 2 64.35 -9.19 -12.90
N ALA A 3 64.89 -7.99 -13.12
CA ALA A 3 64.13 -6.72 -13.12
C ALA A 3 62.95 -6.69 -14.12
N THR A 4 63.02 -7.54 -15.16
CA THR A 4 61.98 -7.76 -16.16
C THR A 4 60.70 -8.39 -15.59
N ASP A 5 60.81 -9.26 -14.59
CA ASP A 5 59.66 -9.97 -14.01
C ASP A 5 58.82 -9.04 -13.11
N TYR A 6 59.48 -8.07 -12.48
CA TYR A 6 58.85 -7.08 -11.60
C TYR A 6 58.01 -6.04 -12.38
N LEU A 7 58.46 -5.68 -13.59
CA LEU A 7 57.75 -4.74 -14.46
C LEU A 7 56.49 -5.37 -15.07
N ALA A 8 56.53 -6.65 -15.45
CA ALA A 8 55.38 -7.39 -15.94
C ALA A 8 54.27 -7.48 -14.86
N PHE A 9 54.64 -7.84 -13.63
CA PHE A 9 53.71 -7.93 -12.50
C PHE A 9 53.05 -6.57 -12.16
N LYS A 10 53.83 -5.48 -12.18
CA LYS A 10 53.34 -4.12 -11.88
C LYS A 10 52.39 -3.58 -12.98
N ASN A 11 52.59 -3.97 -14.24
CA ASN A 11 51.71 -3.59 -15.35
C ASN A 11 50.41 -4.40 -15.38
N ILE A 12 50.46 -5.69 -15.03
CA ILE A 12 49.27 -6.54 -14.84
C ILE A 12 48.41 -6.00 -13.68
N MET A 13 49.04 -5.61 -12.56
CA MET A 13 48.31 -5.07 -11.41
C MET A 13 47.70 -3.68 -11.69
N LYS A 14 48.34 -2.84 -12.52
CA LYS A 14 47.81 -1.54 -12.96
C LYS A 14 46.66 -1.62 -13.96
N THR A 15 46.57 -2.71 -14.74
CA THR A 15 45.46 -2.94 -15.67
C THR A 15 44.29 -3.68 -15.01
N MET A 16 44.55 -4.53 -14.02
CA MET A 16 43.51 -5.23 -13.24
C MET A 16 42.79 -4.30 -12.24
N LEU A 17 43.48 -3.30 -11.68
CA LEU A 17 42.90 -2.38 -10.69
C LEU A 17 41.72 -1.51 -11.21
N PRO A 18 41.77 -0.89 -12.42
CA PRO A 18 40.64 -0.11 -12.93
C PRO A 18 39.47 -1.00 -13.41
N LEU A 19 39.74 -2.24 -13.83
CA LEU A 19 38.72 -3.20 -14.27
C LEU A 19 37.82 -3.67 -13.10
N VAL A 20 38.42 -3.91 -11.93
CA VAL A 20 37.65 -4.22 -10.70
C VAL A 20 36.87 -3.01 -10.20
N PHE A 21 37.43 -1.80 -10.37
CA PHE A 21 36.78 -0.56 -9.95
C PHE A 21 35.55 -0.22 -10.82
N TRP A 22 35.59 -0.52 -12.12
CA TRP A 22 34.44 -0.33 -13.03
C TRP A 22 33.34 -1.38 -12.84
N ALA A 23 33.71 -2.62 -12.50
CA ALA A 23 32.75 -3.69 -12.21
C ALA A 23 31.94 -3.43 -10.93
N LEU A 24 32.50 -2.69 -9.95
CA LEU A 24 31.82 -2.35 -8.70
C LEU A 24 30.81 -1.19 -8.83
N LEU A 25 30.90 -0.39 -9.89
CA LEU A 25 30.01 0.76 -10.16
C LEU A 25 28.79 0.41 -11.03
N ALA A 26 28.73 -0.81 -11.57
CA ALA A 26 27.68 -1.24 -12.49
C ALA A 26 26.65 -2.20 -11.84
N ALA A 27 26.49 -2.17 -10.52
CA ALA A 27 25.34 -2.82 -9.90
C ALA A 27 24.08 -1.98 -10.21
N PRO A 28 23.15 -2.43 -11.07
CA PRO A 28 21.89 -1.74 -11.21
C PRO A 28 21.21 -1.75 -9.83
N ASN A 29 20.81 -0.58 -9.36
CA ASN A 29 19.96 -0.46 -8.18
C ASN A 29 18.63 -1.17 -8.50
N LEU A 30 18.53 -2.45 -8.15
CA LEU A 30 17.28 -3.21 -8.08
C LEU A 30 16.49 -2.71 -6.86
N LEU A 31 16.18 -1.41 -6.83
CA LEU A 31 15.06 -0.92 -6.03
C LEU A 31 13.80 -1.40 -6.74
N ALA A 32 13.43 -2.66 -6.49
CA ALA A 32 12.12 -3.16 -6.82
C ALA A 32 11.12 -2.25 -6.10
N ALA A 33 10.44 -1.38 -6.85
CA ALA A 33 9.35 -0.60 -6.29
C ALA A 33 8.40 -1.55 -5.56
N GLN A 34 8.14 -1.21 -4.31
CA GLN A 34 7.41 -2.04 -3.37
C GLN A 34 5.94 -1.66 -3.44
N LEU A 35 5.07 -2.67 -3.48
CA LEU A 35 3.64 -2.46 -3.34
C LEU A 35 3.37 -1.72 -2.02
N GLU A 36 2.71 -0.57 -2.14
CA GLU A 36 2.38 0.32 -1.04
C GLU A 36 0.92 0.76 -1.18
N LEU A 37 0.25 0.97 -0.03
CA LEU A 37 -1.10 1.52 0.05
C LEU A 37 -1.04 2.95 0.58
N ALA A 38 -2.00 3.79 0.16
CA ALA A 38 -2.10 5.13 0.70
C ALA A 38 -2.39 5.15 2.21
N ALA A 39 -1.93 6.21 2.88
CA ALA A 39 -1.98 6.36 4.34
C ALA A 39 -3.34 6.08 5.01
N PRO A 40 -4.52 6.36 4.41
CA PRO A 40 -5.80 6.03 5.04
C PRO A 40 -6.06 4.52 5.22
N PHE A 41 -5.34 3.66 4.48
CA PHE A 41 -5.56 2.22 4.50
C PHE A 41 -4.64 1.55 5.52
N THR A 42 -5.17 1.34 6.72
CA THR A 42 -4.53 0.61 7.80
C THR A 42 -5.42 -0.52 8.31
N ASP A 43 -4.90 -1.33 9.22
CA ASP A 43 -5.75 -2.21 10.03
C ASP A 43 -6.84 -1.38 10.74
N ASN A 44 -8.02 -1.99 10.90
CA ASN A 44 -9.21 -1.40 11.52
C ASN A 44 -9.78 -0.17 10.78
N ALA A 45 -9.43 0.03 9.50
CA ALA A 45 -10.01 1.08 8.69
C ALA A 45 -11.52 0.89 8.45
N ILE A 46 -12.24 1.98 8.23
CA ILE A 46 -13.67 1.99 7.88
C ILE A 46 -13.80 2.49 6.44
N LEU A 47 -14.30 1.63 5.55
CA LEU A 47 -14.63 1.99 4.17
C LEU A 47 -16.05 2.55 4.09
N GLN A 48 -16.23 3.59 3.27
CA GLN A 48 -17.52 4.27 3.13
C GLN A 48 -18.58 3.35 2.50
N ARG A 49 -19.81 3.39 3.01
CA ARG A 49 -20.94 2.61 2.45
C ARG A 49 -21.62 3.36 1.31
N GLU A 50 -22.37 2.63 0.48
CA GLU A 50 -23.30 3.19 -0.53
C GLU A 50 -22.68 4.11 -1.60
N THR A 51 -21.35 4.23 -1.64
CA THR A 51 -20.61 4.97 -2.65
C THR A 51 -19.47 4.12 -3.23
N ALA A 52 -18.99 4.48 -4.41
CA ALA A 52 -17.82 3.84 -4.98
C ALA A 52 -16.58 4.17 -4.14
N VAL A 53 -15.93 3.15 -3.59
CA VAL A 53 -14.77 3.34 -2.71
C VAL A 53 -13.48 3.27 -3.54
N PRO A 54 -12.73 4.37 -3.68
CA PRO A 54 -11.41 4.31 -4.29
C PRO A 54 -10.45 3.60 -3.34
N VAL A 55 -9.69 2.64 -3.86
CA VAL A 55 -8.53 2.04 -3.17
C VAL A 55 -7.33 2.28 -4.05
N TRP A 56 -6.29 2.90 -3.51
CA TRP A 56 -5.14 3.37 -4.27
C TRP A 56 -3.84 3.24 -3.49
N GLY A 57 -2.75 3.34 -4.23
CA GLY A 57 -1.40 3.25 -3.69
C GLY A 57 -0.36 3.35 -4.79
N TRP A 58 0.81 2.78 -4.52
CA TRP A 58 1.95 2.79 -5.43
C TRP A 58 2.50 1.37 -5.62
N ASP A 59 3.07 1.12 -6.80
CA ASP A 59 3.81 -0.09 -7.13
C ASP A 59 4.75 0.22 -8.32
N ALA A 60 5.55 -0.74 -8.77
CA ALA A 60 6.35 -0.60 -9.98
C ALA A 60 5.47 -0.24 -11.20
N PRO A 61 5.89 0.69 -12.06
CA PRO A 61 5.17 1.02 -13.29
C PRO A 61 4.86 -0.23 -14.13
N GLY A 62 3.60 -0.34 -14.59
CA GLY A 62 3.12 -1.49 -15.35
C GLY A 62 2.76 -2.72 -14.51
N SER A 63 2.97 -2.73 -13.19
CA SER A 63 2.50 -3.79 -12.30
C SER A 63 0.98 -3.90 -12.32
N LYS A 64 0.47 -5.13 -12.33
CA LYS A 64 -0.96 -5.41 -12.20
C LYS A 64 -1.28 -5.63 -10.72
N VAL A 65 -2.07 -4.73 -10.15
CA VAL A 65 -2.51 -4.77 -8.76
C VAL A 65 -3.96 -5.26 -8.69
N THR A 66 -4.22 -6.23 -7.82
CA THR A 66 -5.54 -6.82 -7.57
C THR A 66 -5.96 -6.57 -6.14
N VAL A 67 -7.14 -6.00 -5.96
CA VAL A 67 -7.76 -5.70 -4.67
C VAL A 67 -8.96 -6.60 -4.47
N GLN A 68 -9.06 -7.23 -3.31
CA GLN A 68 -10.15 -8.12 -2.93
C GLN A 68 -10.75 -7.68 -1.61
N PHE A 69 -12.07 -7.45 -1.60
CA PHE A 69 -12.82 -7.05 -0.40
C PHE A 69 -14.31 -7.31 -0.56
N ALA A 70 -14.96 -7.80 0.50
CA ALA A 70 -16.41 -8.01 0.54
C ALA A 70 -16.98 -8.77 -0.69
N GLY A 71 -16.27 -9.80 -1.15
CA GLY A 71 -16.65 -10.61 -2.32
C GLY A 71 -16.39 -9.94 -3.68
N GLN A 72 -15.86 -8.73 -3.71
CA GLN A 72 -15.46 -8.05 -4.93
C GLN A 72 -13.97 -8.26 -5.20
N THR A 73 -13.64 -8.42 -6.48
CA THR A 73 -12.25 -8.42 -6.99
C THR A 73 -12.14 -7.35 -8.06
N LYS A 74 -11.20 -6.41 -7.89
CA LYS A 74 -10.92 -5.34 -8.85
C LYS A 74 -9.43 -5.32 -9.18
N THR A 75 -9.09 -4.91 -10.39
CA THR A 75 -7.70 -4.88 -10.85
C THR A 75 -7.40 -3.53 -11.48
N ALA A 76 -6.19 -3.02 -11.23
CA ALA A 76 -5.63 -1.84 -11.87
C ALA A 76 -4.20 -2.14 -12.36
N VAL A 77 -3.71 -1.31 -13.27
CA VAL A 77 -2.30 -1.32 -13.68
C VAL A 77 -1.67 -0.04 -13.18
N ALA A 78 -0.51 -0.16 -12.53
CA ALA A 78 0.27 0.98 -12.08
C ALA A 78 0.72 1.82 -13.29
N GLY A 79 0.47 3.13 -13.21
CA GLY A 79 0.84 4.09 -14.23
C GLY A 79 2.35 4.28 -14.35
N LYS A 80 2.77 5.22 -15.20
CA LYS A 80 4.19 5.54 -15.41
C LYS A 80 4.89 6.03 -14.14
N THR A 81 4.14 6.68 -13.26
CA THR A 81 4.57 7.18 -11.96
C THR A 81 4.39 6.16 -10.82
N GLY A 82 3.94 4.94 -11.14
CA GLY A 82 3.73 3.87 -10.16
C GLY A 82 2.39 3.94 -9.41
N ASP A 83 1.62 5.02 -9.57
CA ASP A 83 0.30 5.17 -8.98
C ASP A 83 -0.71 4.20 -9.61
N TRP A 84 -1.58 3.65 -8.78
CA TRP A 84 -2.69 2.81 -9.21
C TRP A 84 -3.92 3.11 -8.38
N MET A 85 -5.10 2.93 -8.96
CA MET A 85 -6.37 3.05 -8.26
C MET A 85 -7.39 2.07 -8.82
N VAL A 86 -8.11 1.39 -7.94
CA VAL A 86 -9.35 0.69 -8.26
C VAL A 86 -10.52 1.42 -7.62
N LYS A 87 -11.70 1.33 -8.24
CA LYS A 87 -12.96 1.74 -7.61
C LYS A 87 -13.76 0.49 -7.29
N MET A 88 -13.95 0.24 -6.00
CA MET A 88 -14.86 -0.79 -5.52
C MET A 88 -16.28 -0.34 -5.79
N ASN A 89 -17.16 -1.27 -6.15
CA ASN A 89 -18.59 -0.97 -6.26
C ASN A 89 -19.15 -0.61 -4.88
N PRO A 90 -20.25 0.16 -4.80
CA PRO A 90 -20.91 0.50 -3.55
C PRO A 90 -21.03 -0.68 -2.59
N LEU A 91 -20.52 -0.48 -1.38
CA LEU A 91 -20.48 -1.50 -0.34
C LEU A 91 -21.71 -1.36 0.55
N LYS A 92 -22.33 -2.49 0.91
CA LYS A 92 -23.39 -2.51 1.92
C LYS A 92 -22.78 -2.37 3.30
N VAL A 93 -23.45 -1.60 4.16
CA VAL A 93 -23.08 -1.47 5.58
C VAL A 93 -22.92 -2.84 6.22
N SER A 94 -21.89 -3.00 7.05
CA SER A 94 -21.59 -4.28 7.68
C SER A 94 -20.84 -4.07 8.99
N ARG A 95 -21.31 -4.78 10.01
CA ARG A 95 -20.69 -4.82 11.34
C ARG A 95 -19.69 -5.95 11.49
N THR A 96 -19.67 -6.86 10.53
CA THR A 96 -18.67 -7.92 10.45
C THR A 96 -17.41 -7.35 9.82
N GLU A 97 -16.32 -7.43 10.59
CA GLU A 97 -14.97 -7.13 10.12
C GLU A 97 -14.57 -8.06 8.98
N ARG A 98 -13.81 -7.55 8.02
CA ARG A 98 -13.28 -8.31 6.89
C ARG A 98 -11.83 -7.96 6.65
N SER A 99 -11.12 -8.84 5.95
CA SER A 99 -9.77 -8.53 5.47
C SER A 99 -9.83 -7.87 4.09
N LEU A 100 -9.11 -6.76 3.91
CA LEU A 100 -8.82 -6.17 2.61
C LEU A 100 -7.50 -6.74 2.12
N GLU A 101 -7.51 -7.40 0.97
CA GLU A 101 -6.30 -7.95 0.37
C GLU A 101 -5.89 -7.21 -0.88
N VAL A 102 -4.62 -6.85 -0.97
CA VAL A 102 -4.02 -6.21 -2.13
C VAL A 102 -2.80 -7.03 -2.55
N LYS A 103 -2.77 -7.45 -3.81
CA LYS A 103 -1.71 -8.30 -4.37
C LYS A 103 -1.23 -7.71 -5.68
N ASN A 104 0.07 -7.76 -5.93
CA ASN A 104 0.59 -7.49 -7.27
C ASN A 104 1.00 -8.77 -7.99
N ASN A 105 1.19 -8.68 -9.30
CA ASN A 105 1.70 -9.78 -10.13
C ASN A 105 3.20 -10.07 -9.92
N ARG A 106 3.86 -9.38 -8.99
CA ARG A 106 5.27 -9.56 -8.63
C ARG A 106 5.45 -10.35 -7.32
N GLY A 107 4.35 -10.87 -6.76
CA GLY A 107 4.36 -11.73 -5.57
C GLY A 107 4.24 -11.00 -4.24
N GLN A 108 4.10 -9.67 -4.23
CA GLN A 108 3.87 -8.90 -3.01
C GLN A 108 2.40 -8.91 -2.63
N ARG A 109 2.12 -8.94 -1.32
CA ARG A 109 0.77 -8.95 -0.76
C ARG A 109 0.73 -8.07 0.48
N ILE A 110 -0.31 -7.25 0.56
CA ILE A 110 -0.72 -6.52 1.75
C ILE A 110 -2.09 -7.06 2.17
N THR A 111 -2.25 -7.36 3.45
CA THR A 111 -3.53 -7.77 4.03
C THR A 111 -3.82 -6.86 5.21
N LEU A 112 -4.88 -6.07 5.11
CA LEU A 112 -5.37 -5.26 6.22
C LEU A 112 -6.50 -6.00 6.93
N LYS A 113 -6.43 -6.09 8.26
CA LYS A 113 -7.40 -6.78 9.12
C LYS A 113 -8.36 -5.78 9.76
N GLY A 114 -9.50 -6.26 10.23
CA GLY A 114 -10.47 -5.42 10.96
C GLY A 114 -11.19 -4.38 10.10
N VAL A 115 -11.15 -4.50 8.77
CA VAL A 115 -11.74 -3.48 7.89
C VAL A 115 -13.27 -3.59 7.90
N LEU A 116 -13.93 -2.49 8.24
CA LEU A 116 -15.39 -2.38 8.33
C LEU A 116 -15.97 -1.56 7.18
N VAL A 117 -17.30 -1.64 7.00
CA VAL A 117 -18.03 -0.80 6.04
C VAL A 117 -19.07 0.02 6.78
N GLY A 118 -18.94 1.34 6.74
CA GLY A 118 -19.80 2.26 7.48
C GLY A 118 -19.46 3.72 7.21
N GLU A 119 -19.80 4.60 8.15
CA GLU A 119 -19.53 6.03 8.09
C GLU A 119 -18.73 6.45 9.33
N VAL A 120 -17.87 7.47 9.18
CA VAL A 120 -17.16 8.10 10.30
C VAL A 120 -17.70 9.50 10.47
N TRP A 121 -18.36 9.77 11.61
CA TRP A 121 -18.90 11.07 11.95
C TRP A 121 -17.98 11.77 12.94
N PHE A 122 -17.37 12.88 12.53
CA PHE A 122 -16.68 13.76 13.47
C PHE A 122 -17.71 14.74 14.05
N SER A 123 -18.03 14.59 15.33
CA SER A 123 -18.86 15.55 16.05
C SER A 123 -17.94 16.58 16.72
N SER A 124 -18.14 17.86 16.46
CA SER A 124 -17.41 18.95 17.11
C SER A 124 -18.38 19.85 17.88
N GLY A 125 -18.08 20.16 19.15
CA GLY A 125 -18.91 21.02 20.02
C GLY A 125 -18.12 21.57 21.21
N GLN A 126 -18.72 22.47 22.00
CA GLN A 126 -18.10 23.09 23.18
C GLN A 126 -18.09 22.14 24.39
N SER A 127 -16.89 22.03 24.99
CA SER A 127 -16.43 21.52 26.30
C SER A 127 -17.10 20.37 27.08
N ASN A 128 -18.25 19.80 26.69
CA ASN A 128 -18.79 18.61 27.38
C ASN A 128 -19.54 17.67 26.44
N MET A 129 -18.82 17.06 25.50
CA MET A 129 -19.39 16.24 24.41
C MET A 129 -19.21 14.72 24.62
N VAL A 130 -18.88 14.27 25.83
CA VAL A 130 -19.08 12.86 26.20
C VAL A 130 -20.57 12.66 26.42
N TRP A 131 -21.26 12.36 25.33
CA TRP A 131 -22.67 12.00 25.34
C TRP A 131 -22.87 10.80 24.43
N THR A 132 -23.37 9.70 24.98
CA THR A 132 -23.67 8.51 24.18
C THR A 132 -24.82 8.84 23.22
N ALA A 133 -24.67 8.57 21.92
CA ALA A 133 -25.71 8.84 20.93
C ALA A 133 -27.07 8.22 21.32
N GLY A 134 -27.06 7.03 21.95
CA GLY A 134 -28.25 6.36 22.48
C GLY A 134 -28.95 7.08 23.66
N LYS A 135 -28.37 8.13 24.23
CA LYS A 135 -28.98 8.99 25.26
C LYS A 135 -29.51 10.31 24.69
N SER A 136 -29.36 10.57 23.40
CA SER A 136 -29.86 11.79 22.76
C SER A 136 -31.38 11.75 22.56
N MET A 137 -31.98 12.91 22.26
CA MET A 137 -33.39 12.98 21.84
C MET A 137 -33.65 12.18 20.54
N CYS A 138 -32.61 11.98 19.72
CA CYS A 138 -32.66 11.19 18.49
C CYS A 138 -32.16 9.76 18.70
N ASN A 139 -32.32 9.18 19.90
CA ASN A 139 -31.79 7.85 20.21
C ASN A 139 -32.33 6.72 19.31
N GLN A 140 -33.53 6.88 18.73
CA GLN A 140 -34.08 5.90 17.79
C GLN A 140 -33.22 5.83 16.53
N LEU A 141 -32.89 6.97 15.92
CA LEU A 141 -31.97 7.03 14.79
C LEU A 141 -30.59 6.47 15.14
N ALA A 142 -30.09 6.76 16.35
CA ALA A 142 -28.82 6.19 16.81
C ALA A 142 -28.88 4.66 16.96
N ARG A 143 -30.04 4.09 17.37
CA ARG A 143 -30.24 2.64 17.43
C ARG A 143 -30.35 2.02 16.04
N ASP A 144 -31.03 2.67 15.10
CA ASP A 144 -31.15 2.20 13.72
C ASP A 144 -29.80 2.21 13.00
N LEU A 145 -28.95 3.20 13.27
CA LEU A 145 -27.58 3.26 12.77
C LEU A 145 -26.65 2.25 13.48
N ALA A 146 -26.98 1.91 14.73
CA ALA A 146 -26.23 0.99 15.57
C ALA A 146 -26.87 -0.41 15.63
N SER A 147 -27.77 -0.76 14.70
CA SER A 147 -28.34 -2.11 14.49
C SER A 147 -27.77 -2.69 13.20
#